data_AF-A0A7S0HMD1-F1
#
_entry.id   AF-A0A7S0HMD1-F1
#
_cell.length_a   1.000
_cell.length_b   1.000
_cell.length_c   1.000
_cell.angle_alpha   90.00
_cell.angle_beta   90.00
_cell.angle_gamma   90.00
#
_symmetry.space_group_name_H-M   'P 1'
#
loop_
_entity.id
_entity.type
_entity.pdbx_description
1 polymer ?
#
loop_
_entity_poly.entity_id
_entity_poly.type
_entity_poly.pdbx_seq_one_letter_code
_entity_poly.pdbx_strand_id
1 'polypeptide(L)'
;NELGPSGETELAVRVESAGVKGMGAFAAEAAQAGRWVGSYQGPLISLDEQRDLYSETDPEYLFQITPDLYIDGNLSTHFTRFFNHDQKGNLNFTVSVEE
;
A
#
# COMPACT_ATOMS: atom_id res chain seq x y z
N ASN A 1 -0.15 13.14 9.01
CA ASN A 1 -0.69 12.05 9.84
C ASN A 1 -2.16 11.94 9.51
N GLU A 2 -2.49 11.02 8.61
CA GLU A 2 -3.88 10.63 8.40
C GLU A 2 -4.36 9.89 9.66
N LEU A 3 -5.64 10.08 10.00
CA LEU A 3 -6.29 9.26 11.03
C LEU A 3 -6.98 8.09 10.34
N GLY A 4 -6.95 6.95 11.00
CA GLY A 4 -7.67 5.77 10.57
C GLY A 4 -9.18 5.95 10.65
N PRO A 5 -9.95 5.00 10.10
CA PRO A 5 -11.41 5.07 10.06
C PRO A 5 -12.10 5.24 11.43
N SER A 6 -11.44 4.82 12.53
CA SER A 6 -11.96 4.98 13.90
C SER A 6 -11.19 6.03 14.70
N GLY A 7 -10.44 6.90 14.04
CA GLY A 7 -9.68 8.00 14.66
C GLY A 7 -8.30 7.61 15.19
N GLU A 8 -7.80 6.41 14.89
CA GLU A 8 -6.47 5.96 15.32
C GLU A 8 -5.36 6.66 14.54
N THR A 9 -4.20 6.87 15.15
CA THR A 9 -3.02 7.31 14.39
C THR A 9 -2.44 6.16 13.57
N GLU A 10 -1.60 6.48 12.57
CA GLU A 10 -0.86 5.46 11.83
C GLU A 10 0.04 4.66 12.78
N LEU A 11 0.25 3.37 12.46
CA LEU A 11 1.15 2.51 13.21
C LEU A 11 2.59 3.00 13.03
N ALA A 12 3.37 3.02 14.10
CA ALA A 12 4.80 3.28 13.96
C ALA A 12 5.47 2.17 13.13
N VAL A 13 6.15 2.54 12.04
CA VAL A 13 6.79 1.61 11.09
C VAL A 13 8.22 2.03 10.80
N ARG A 14 9.10 1.05 10.59
CA ARG A 14 10.46 1.21 10.04
C ARG A 14 10.53 0.59 8.66
N VAL A 15 11.19 1.29 7.73
CA VAL A 15 11.46 0.76 6.39
C VAL A 15 12.90 0.29 6.35
N GLU A 16 13.09 -1.01 6.09
CA GLU A 16 14.41 -1.66 6.09
C GLU A 16 14.50 -2.70 4.97
N SER A 17 15.69 -3.27 4.75
CA SER A 17 15.86 -4.34 3.75
C SER A 17 15.14 -5.62 4.18
N ALA A 18 14.35 -6.18 3.28
CA ALA A 18 13.70 -7.50 3.39
C ALA A 18 14.49 -8.61 2.66
N GLY A 19 15.80 -8.41 2.47
CA GLY A 19 16.67 -9.34 1.76
C GLY A 19 16.35 -9.42 0.28
N VAL A 20 16.07 -10.62 -0.23
CA VAL A 20 15.83 -10.85 -1.68
C VAL A 20 14.54 -10.21 -2.19
N LYS A 21 13.61 -9.85 -1.30
CA LYS A 21 12.35 -9.17 -1.65
C LYS A 21 12.51 -7.63 -1.80
N GLY A 22 13.73 -7.10 -1.66
CA GLY A 22 13.99 -5.66 -1.72
C GLY A 22 13.77 -4.98 -0.38
N MET A 23 12.97 -3.91 -0.35
CA MET A 23 12.64 -3.16 0.87
C MET A 23 11.35 -3.70 1.52
N GLY A 24 11.19 -3.49 2.81
CA GLY A 24 10.02 -3.90 3.57
C GLY A 24 9.64 -2.89 4.65
N ALA A 25 8.35 -2.84 4.97
CA ALA A 25 7.81 -2.10 6.11
C ALA A 25 7.64 -3.03 7.32
N PHE A 26 8.27 -2.68 8.45
CA PHE A 26 8.27 -3.44 9.69
C PHE A 26 7.62 -2.65 10.82
N ALA A 27 6.71 -3.27 11.57
CA ALA A 27 6.10 -2.64 12.75
C ALA A 27 7.18 -2.27 13.79
N ALA A 28 7.20 -1.01 14.21
CA ALA A 28 8.11 -0.48 15.22
C ALA A 28 7.51 -0.49 16.63
N GLU A 29 6.25 -0.91 16.75
CA GLU A 29 5.50 -1.06 17.97
C GLU A 29 4.63 -2.32 17.91
N ALA A 30 4.13 -2.77 19.06
CA ALA A 30 3.23 -3.91 19.11
C ALA A 30 1.84 -3.53 18.55
N ALA A 31 1.28 -4.40 17.72
CA ALA A 31 -0.06 -4.24 17.15
C ALA A 31 -0.90 -5.50 17.44
N GLN A 32 -2.21 -5.31 17.64
CA GLN A 32 -3.17 -6.40 17.75
C GLN A 32 -3.96 -6.57 16.45
N ALA A 33 -4.61 -7.72 16.27
CA ALA A 33 -5.49 -7.93 15.13
C ALA A 33 -6.58 -6.85 15.07
N GLY A 34 -6.85 -6.34 13.87
CA GLY A 34 -7.81 -5.25 13.65
C GLY A 34 -7.24 -3.84 13.84
N ARG A 35 -6.00 -3.71 14.32
CA ARG A 35 -5.31 -2.40 14.39
C ARG A 35 -5.15 -1.81 13.00
N TRP A 36 -5.60 -0.57 12.80
CA TRP A 36 -5.31 0.19 11.59
C TRP A 36 -3.80 0.46 11.46
N VAL A 37 -3.24 0.31 10.26
CA VAL A 37 -1.79 0.46 10.04
C VAL A 37 -1.47 1.76 9.30
N GLY A 38 -2.19 2.04 8.23
CA GLY A 38 -2.01 3.23 7.40
C GLY A 38 -2.84 3.13 6.12
N SER A 39 -2.82 4.19 5.33
CA SER A 39 -3.45 4.21 4.00
C SER A 39 -2.42 3.89 2.91
N TYR A 40 -2.82 3.10 1.90
CA TYR A 40 -1.96 2.93 0.72
C TYR A 40 -2.02 4.21 -0.11
N GLN A 41 -0.88 4.85 -0.33
CA GLN A 41 -0.83 6.20 -0.89
C GLN A 41 -0.12 6.21 -2.24
N GLY A 42 -0.66 6.99 -3.16
CA GLY A 42 -0.15 7.22 -4.51
C GLY A 42 -1.17 7.99 -5.34
N PRO A 43 -0.80 8.54 -6.50
CA PRO A 43 -1.78 9.07 -7.45
C PRO A 43 -2.80 8.00 -7.86
N LEU A 44 -4.04 8.44 -8.04
CA LEU A 44 -5.05 7.65 -8.72
C LEU A 44 -4.80 7.71 -10.23
N ILE A 45 -4.78 6.55 -10.88
CA ILE A 45 -4.65 6.43 -12.32
C ILE A 45 -5.73 5.51 -12.87
N SER A 46 -6.18 5.83 -14.08
CA SER A 46 -7.11 5.02 -14.86
C SER A 46 -6.44 3.78 -15.46
N LEU A 47 -7.25 2.85 -15.98
CA LEU A 47 -6.75 1.70 -16.74
C LEU A 47 -5.93 2.10 -17.98
N ASP A 48 -6.33 3.16 -18.69
CA ASP A 48 -5.60 3.60 -19.88
C ASP A 48 -4.24 4.21 -19.50
N GLU A 49 -4.19 5.05 -18.47
CA GLU A 49 -2.92 5.58 -17.93
C GLU A 49 -2.01 4.46 -17.43
N GLN A 50 -2.56 3.46 -16.75
CA GLN A 50 -1.82 2.28 -16.30
C GLN A 50 -1.17 1.55 -17.47
N ARG A 51 -1.92 1.31 -18.55
CA ARG A 51 -1.42 0.61 -19.75
C ARG A 51 -0.32 1.39 -20.45
N ASP A 52 -0.44 2.71 -20.50
CA ASP A 52 0.57 3.57 -21.11
C ASP A 52 1.86 3.60 -20.28
N LEU A 53 1.73 3.83 -18.96
CA LEU A 53 2.86 3.94 -18.02
C LEU A 53 3.64 2.64 -17.86
N TYR A 54 2.95 1.50 -17.88
CA TYR A 54 3.51 0.17 -17.62
C TYR A 54 3.41 -0.74 -18.86
N SER A 55 3.52 -0.16 -20.05
CA SER A 55 3.47 -0.89 -21.32
C SER A 55 4.64 -1.87 -21.52
N GLU A 56 5.79 -1.60 -20.90
CA GLU A 56 7.02 -2.38 -21.05
C GLU A 56 7.53 -3.01 -19.74
N THR A 57 6.86 -2.76 -18.61
CA THR A 57 7.31 -3.18 -17.29
C THR A 57 6.15 -3.67 -16.42
N ASP A 58 6.44 -4.61 -15.54
CA ASP A 58 5.46 -5.06 -14.55
C ASP A 58 5.36 -4.00 -13.42
N PRO A 59 4.16 -3.51 -13.09
CA PRO A 59 3.99 -2.49 -12.07
C PRO A 59 4.10 -3.09 -10.65
N GLU A 60 5.26 -2.92 -10.00
CA GLU A 60 5.52 -3.50 -8.67
C GLU A 60 4.66 -2.92 -7.53
N TYR A 61 4.24 -1.66 -7.64
CA TYR A 61 3.58 -0.90 -6.55
C TYR A 61 2.14 -0.48 -6.87
N LEU A 62 1.54 -1.06 -7.89
CA LEU A 62 0.21 -0.71 -8.34
C LEU A 62 -0.85 -1.49 -7.57
N PHE A 63 -1.81 -0.77 -7.01
CA PHE A 63 -2.90 -1.33 -6.24
C PHE A 63 -4.22 -1.07 -6.95
N GLN A 64 -4.92 -2.12 -7.37
CA GLN A 64 -6.20 -1.99 -8.04
C GLN A 64 -7.34 -1.73 -7.04
N ILE A 65 -8.12 -0.66 -7.23
CA ILE A 65 -9.31 -0.32 -6.43
C ILE A 65 -10.56 -0.90 -7.11
N THR A 66 -10.73 -0.62 -8.39
CA THR A 66 -11.83 -1.09 -9.25
C THR A 66 -11.25 -1.62 -10.57
N PRO A 67 -12.06 -2.22 -11.47
CA PRO A 67 -11.56 -2.65 -12.79
C PRO A 67 -10.89 -1.54 -13.63
N ASP A 68 -11.20 -0.28 -13.36
CA ASP A 68 -10.79 0.90 -14.12
C ASP A 68 -9.98 1.94 -13.32
N LEU A 69 -9.78 1.74 -12.01
CA LEU A 69 -9.11 2.68 -11.12
C LEU A 69 -8.05 1.99 -10.27
N TYR A 70 -6.87 2.62 -10.19
CA TYR A 70 -5.71 2.13 -9.48
C TYR A 70 -5.09 3.23 -8.61
N ILE A 71 -4.40 2.84 -7.54
CA ILE A 71 -3.42 3.68 -6.84
C ILE A 71 -2.03 3.26 -7.31
N ASP A 72 -1.25 4.20 -7.85
CA ASP A 72 0.13 3.95 -8.21
C ASP A 72 1.08 4.38 -7.07
N GLY A 73 1.61 3.41 -6.32
CA GLY A 73 2.54 3.64 -5.22
C GLY A 73 3.99 3.93 -5.65
N ASN A 74 4.33 3.89 -6.94
CA ASN A 74 5.73 3.87 -7.40
C ASN A 74 6.52 5.13 -6.99
N LEU A 75 5.89 6.31 -7.12
CA LEU A 75 6.46 7.60 -6.71
C LEU A 75 6.06 8.03 -5.29
N SER A 76 5.31 7.19 -4.56
CA SER A 76 4.90 7.48 -3.19
C SER A 76 6.12 7.48 -2.26
N THR A 77 6.18 8.45 -1.35
CA THR A 77 7.18 8.47 -0.26
C THR A 77 6.68 7.78 1.00
N HIS A 78 5.41 7.34 1.01
CA HIS A 78 4.79 6.71 2.15
C HIS A 78 5.29 5.27 2.35
N PHE A 79 5.41 4.82 3.60
CA PHE A 79 5.96 3.50 3.89
C PHE A 79 5.09 2.34 3.37
N THR A 80 3.80 2.58 3.14
CA THR A 80 2.84 1.55 2.73
C THR A 80 3.17 0.94 1.37
N ARG A 81 3.91 1.63 0.49
CA ARG A 81 4.43 1.05 -0.77
C ARG A 81 5.39 -0.13 -0.55
N PHE A 82 5.97 -0.25 0.64
CA PHE A 82 6.91 -1.32 0.99
C PHE A 82 6.25 -2.51 1.69
N PHE A 83 4.91 -2.61 1.67
CA PHE A 83 4.23 -3.84 2.06
C PHE A 83 4.47 -4.92 1.00
N ASN A 84 5.17 -5.98 1.41
CA ASN A 84 5.46 -7.10 0.54
C ASN A 84 4.32 -8.11 0.49
N HIS A 85 4.14 -8.73 -0.67
CA HIS A 85 3.25 -9.87 -0.81
C HIS A 85 3.81 -11.11 -0.06
N ASP A 86 2.92 -11.81 0.64
CA ASP A 86 3.17 -13.13 1.21
C ASP A 86 1.88 -13.95 1.24
N GLN A 87 1.97 -15.24 0.88
CA GLN A 87 0.80 -16.15 0.90
C GLN A 87 0.23 -16.34 2.31
N LYS A 88 1.04 -16.10 3.35
CA LYS A 88 0.64 -16.12 4.76
C LYS A 88 0.81 -14.72 5.37
N GLY A 89 0.32 -13.70 4.65
CA GLY A 89 0.33 -12.31 5.10
C GLY A 89 -0.39 -12.11 6.43
N ASN A 90 0.01 -11.06 7.14
CA ASN A 90 -0.52 -10.66 8.44
C ASN A 90 -1.27 -9.31 8.39
N LEU A 91 -1.45 -8.75 7.20
CA LEU A 91 -2.21 -7.54 6.94
C LEU A 91 -3.43 -7.87 6.07
N ASN A 92 -4.50 -7.11 6.28
CA ASN A 92 -5.67 -7.07 5.41
C ASN A 92 -5.83 -5.65 4.89
N PHE A 93 -6.46 -5.50 3.74
CA PHE A 93 -6.85 -4.19 3.21
C PHE A 93 -8.37 -4.10 3.08
N THR A 94 -8.87 -2.89 3.15
CA THR A 94 -10.27 -2.56 2.88
C THR A 94 -10.29 -1.42 1.89
N VAL A 95 -11.18 -1.50 0.91
CA VAL A 95 -11.39 -0.45 -0.09
C VAL A 95 -12.79 0.09 0.07
N SER A 96 -12.92 1.41 0.12
CA SER A 96 -14.19 2.12 0.06
C SER A 96 -14.14 3.10 -1.10
N VAL A 97 -15.08 2.98 -2.02
CA VAL A 97 -15.31 3.96 -3.08
C VAL A 97 -16.66 4.58 -2.74
N GLU A 98 -16.69 5.88 -2.43
CA GLU A 98 -17.96 6.58 -2.24
C GLU A 98 -18.69 6.65 -3.60
N GLU A 99 -19.98 6.34 -3.63
CA GLU A 99 -20.85 6.47 -4.81
C GLU A 99 -21.20 7.94 -5.13
#